data_AF-A0A0D1YVL4-F1
#
_entry.id   AF-A0A0D1YVL4-F1
#
_cell.length_a   1.000
_cell.length_b   1.000
_cell.length_c   1.000
_cell.angle_alpha   90.00
_cell.angle_beta   90.00
_cell.angle_gamma   90.00
#
_symmetry.space_group_name_H-M   'P 1'
#
loop_
_entity.id
_entity.type
_entity.pdbx_description
1 polymer ?
#
loop_
_entity_poly.entity_id
_entity_poly.type
_entity_poly.pdbx_seq_one_letter_code
_entity_poly.pdbx_strand_id
1 'polypeptide(L)'
;MMESLNDDKGMVSYSTAQAWTFWNKLVVQASETNASIRHSLAAISSLHEWLELTKRNPFQNHSFTLHYTNAITEINKNQGTIPLEILLIACVLFAHCDFLMGAAGAGMKHLRSGYMIMSESRQKQVQLPVEVRELIEPMIAGFMAKSAKYRLTDSAATKSEAAEATSPSLPEMPKIFQNLSQANKHLLEAVYWVLSLELRQSQQLATMAPSVRKYVTDWATAFDRWKSTYELDDPLMKDWQLLLLAHHRMAFLILKTLPPENDQGYTRAAADFRIMFAQLRTFLRAGYTNLDPKQSDHLVLKTHLGFIAPLFFIATNCRVHEIRQGALEALEDLNVVEGHWNSCVAYAIAKTAGEIDEKINETNPSKTIRIKLDRVDRLKDGTMTMTFYKAYGHVSSDEAESKIITEPACHHEVNMQWPVVRVVQLHGFQASVKPRKLHCNCRPTKPTR
;
A
#
# COMPACT_ATOMS: atom_id res chain seq x y z
N MET A 1 -5.67 -5.69 -9.60
CA MET A 1 -4.61 -4.67 -9.40
C MET A 1 -4.70 -3.48 -10.37
N MET A 2 -5.26 -3.66 -11.59
CA MET A 2 -5.37 -2.55 -12.56
C MET A 2 -6.56 -1.59 -12.36
N GLU A 3 -7.68 -2.06 -11.81
CA GLU A 3 -9.00 -1.41 -11.91
C GLU A 3 -9.28 -0.25 -10.92
N SER A 4 -8.47 -0.04 -9.89
CA SER A 4 -8.94 0.76 -8.74
C SER A 4 -8.97 2.29 -8.93
N LEU A 5 -8.69 2.86 -10.12
CA LEU A 5 -8.38 4.31 -10.20
C LEU A 5 -8.82 5.12 -11.43
N ASN A 6 -9.36 4.56 -12.52
CA ASN A 6 -9.77 5.41 -13.67
C ASN A 6 -11.25 5.85 -13.56
N ASP A 7 -11.53 7.15 -13.74
CA ASP A 7 -12.89 7.74 -13.68
C ASP A 7 -13.70 7.61 -14.96
N ASP A 8 -13.06 7.28 -16.08
CA ASP A 8 -13.76 7.09 -17.34
C ASP A 8 -14.11 5.60 -17.50
N LYS A 9 -15.40 5.26 -17.34
CA LYS A 9 -15.92 3.90 -17.55
C LYS A 9 -15.54 3.35 -18.94
N GLY A 10 -15.42 4.22 -19.94
CA GLY A 10 -14.93 3.91 -21.28
C GLY A 10 -13.47 3.47 -21.24
N MET A 11 -12.57 4.28 -20.67
CA MET A 11 -11.15 3.91 -20.52
C MET A 11 -10.90 2.73 -19.57
N VAL A 12 -11.69 2.56 -18.51
CA VAL A 12 -11.62 1.36 -17.66
C VAL A 12 -12.01 0.14 -18.47
N SER A 13 -13.17 0.16 -19.15
CA SER A 13 -13.62 -0.97 -19.97
C SER A 13 -12.64 -1.31 -21.11
N TYR A 14 -12.05 -0.28 -21.73
CA TYR A 14 -11.03 -0.41 -22.78
C TYR A 14 -9.72 -0.96 -22.24
N SER A 15 -9.22 -0.46 -21.10
CA SER A 15 -8.02 -0.97 -20.43
C SER A 15 -8.21 -2.41 -19.94
N THR A 16 -9.40 -2.76 -19.44
CA THR A 16 -9.76 -4.13 -19.04
C THR A 16 -9.84 -5.05 -20.26
N ALA A 17 -10.37 -4.58 -21.40
CA ALA A 17 -10.43 -5.36 -22.64
C ALA A 17 -9.04 -5.61 -23.24
N GLN A 18 -8.15 -4.62 -23.22
CA GLN A 18 -6.75 -4.77 -23.66
C GLN A 18 -5.99 -5.72 -22.75
N ALA A 19 -6.10 -5.56 -21.43
CA ALA A 19 -5.48 -6.47 -20.47
C ALA A 19 -6.02 -7.89 -20.63
N TRP A 20 -7.33 -8.05 -20.84
CA TRP A 20 -7.94 -9.35 -21.08
C TRP A 20 -7.40 -9.99 -22.37
N THR A 21 -7.30 -9.23 -23.45
CA THR A 21 -6.77 -9.71 -24.74
C THR A 21 -5.29 -10.08 -24.64
N PHE A 22 -4.50 -9.29 -23.92
CA PHE A 22 -3.11 -9.60 -23.63
C PHE A 22 -2.99 -10.98 -22.95
N TRP A 23 -3.70 -11.19 -21.84
CA TRP A 23 -3.57 -12.41 -21.04
C TRP A 23 -4.21 -13.64 -21.69
N ASN A 24 -5.40 -13.50 -22.29
CA ASN A 24 -6.18 -14.65 -22.78
C ASN A 24 -5.90 -15.01 -24.24
N LYS A 25 -5.26 -14.12 -25.00
CA LYS A 25 -4.93 -14.37 -26.41
C LYS A 25 -3.43 -14.28 -26.64
N LEU A 26 -2.84 -13.12 -26.42
CA LEU A 26 -1.46 -12.86 -26.84
C LEU A 26 -0.44 -13.74 -26.11
N VAL A 27 -0.50 -13.77 -24.78
CA VAL A 27 0.40 -14.58 -23.95
C VAL A 27 0.24 -16.07 -24.26
N VAL A 28 -1.00 -16.55 -24.45
CA VAL A 28 -1.29 -17.94 -24.77
C VAL A 28 -0.67 -18.33 -26.11
N GLN A 29 -0.91 -17.55 -27.17
CA GLN A 29 -0.34 -17.78 -28.51
C GLN A 29 1.19 -17.72 -28.50
N ALA A 30 1.78 -16.76 -27.80
CA ALA A 30 3.22 -16.65 -27.65
C ALA A 30 3.82 -17.86 -26.90
N SER A 31 3.10 -18.46 -25.95
CA SER A 31 3.57 -19.63 -25.20
C SER A 31 3.60 -20.92 -26.05
N GLU A 32 2.75 -21.02 -27.07
CA GLU A 32 2.72 -22.17 -27.99
C GLU A 32 3.94 -22.21 -28.92
N THR A 33 4.48 -21.05 -29.27
CA THR A 33 5.57 -20.92 -30.24
C THR A 33 6.92 -20.62 -29.60
N ASN A 34 6.94 -20.00 -28.41
CA ASN A 34 8.17 -19.60 -27.73
C ASN A 34 8.35 -20.27 -26.36
N ALA A 35 9.45 -21.01 -26.20
CA ALA A 35 9.76 -21.77 -24.98
C ALA A 35 9.98 -20.87 -23.76
N SER A 36 10.57 -19.68 -23.92
CA SER A 36 10.78 -18.77 -22.79
C SER A 36 9.47 -18.24 -22.22
N ILE A 37 8.50 -17.92 -23.09
CA ILE A 37 7.16 -17.47 -22.68
C ILE A 37 6.40 -18.63 -22.04
N ARG A 38 6.50 -19.84 -22.59
CA ARG A 38 5.89 -21.04 -22.00
C ARG A 38 6.37 -21.29 -20.57
N HIS A 39 7.67 -21.23 -20.35
CA HIS A 39 8.24 -21.38 -19.02
C HIS A 39 7.86 -20.21 -18.09
N SER A 40 7.86 -18.97 -18.59
CA SER A 40 7.42 -17.80 -17.80
C SER A 40 5.96 -17.92 -17.35
N LEU A 41 5.08 -18.35 -18.26
CA LEU A 41 3.65 -18.57 -17.98
C LEU A 41 3.44 -19.69 -16.96
N ALA A 42 4.16 -20.81 -17.11
CA ALA A 42 4.13 -21.91 -16.14
C ALA A 42 4.63 -21.46 -14.75
N ALA A 43 5.66 -20.62 -14.70
CA ALA A 43 6.18 -20.06 -13.46
C ALA A 43 5.13 -19.20 -12.74
N ILE A 44 4.52 -18.22 -13.43
CA ILE A 44 3.47 -17.37 -12.83
C ILE A 44 2.29 -18.22 -12.37
N SER A 45 1.84 -19.16 -13.20
CA SER A 45 0.68 -20.00 -12.89
C SER A 45 0.93 -20.84 -11.64
N SER A 46 2.08 -21.52 -11.58
CA SER A 46 2.49 -22.30 -10.41
C SER A 46 2.63 -21.43 -9.16
N LEU A 47 3.23 -20.24 -9.29
CA LEU A 47 3.40 -19.32 -8.17
C LEU A 47 2.06 -18.80 -7.65
N HIS A 48 1.17 -18.37 -8.55
CA HIS A 48 -0.15 -17.90 -8.21
C HIS A 48 -0.98 -19.00 -7.53
N GLU A 49 -1.02 -20.20 -8.11
CA GLU A 49 -1.69 -21.36 -7.51
C GLU A 49 -1.13 -21.69 -6.13
N TRP A 50 0.20 -21.70 -5.99
CA TRP A 50 0.87 -21.96 -4.71
C TRP A 50 0.48 -20.93 -3.64
N LEU A 51 0.49 -19.63 -4.00
CA LEU A 51 0.12 -18.54 -3.10
C LEU A 51 -1.36 -18.63 -2.68
N GLU A 52 -2.26 -18.89 -3.63
CA GLU A 52 -3.70 -18.94 -3.37
C GLU A 52 -4.13 -20.19 -2.62
N LEU A 53 -3.65 -21.38 -3.03
CA LEU A 53 -4.10 -22.66 -2.49
C LEU A 53 -3.34 -23.07 -1.24
N THR A 54 -2.02 -22.97 -1.26
CA THR A 54 -1.19 -23.51 -0.16
C THR A 54 -0.96 -22.49 0.93
N LYS A 55 -0.98 -21.19 0.58
CA LYS A 55 -0.54 -20.11 1.47
C LYS A 55 0.79 -20.50 2.11
N ARG A 56 1.78 -20.88 1.30
CA ARG A 56 3.16 -21.18 1.72
C ARG A 56 4.14 -20.20 1.10
N ASN A 57 5.38 -20.22 1.58
CA ASN A 57 6.42 -19.32 1.10
C ASN A 57 6.70 -19.56 -0.40
N PRO A 58 6.67 -18.51 -1.25
CA PRO A 58 7.02 -18.59 -2.68
C PRO A 58 8.37 -19.25 -2.97
N PHE A 59 9.39 -19.00 -2.15
CA PHE A 59 10.74 -19.56 -2.31
C PHE A 59 10.80 -21.09 -2.14
N GLN A 60 9.75 -21.71 -1.58
CA GLN A 60 9.65 -23.16 -1.45
C GLN A 60 8.99 -23.82 -2.68
N ASN A 61 8.44 -23.03 -3.60
CA ASN A 61 7.85 -23.55 -4.82
C ASN A 61 8.96 -23.92 -5.82
N HIS A 62 9.34 -25.19 -5.83
CA HIS A 62 10.38 -25.71 -6.73
C HIS A 62 9.97 -25.59 -8.19
N SER A 63 8.69 -25.80 -8.52
CA SER A 63 8.17 -25.67 -9.88
C SER A 63 8.27 -24.24 -10.42
N PHE A 64 7.95 -23.24 -9.58
CA PHE A 64 8.20 -21.84 -9.91
C PHE A 64 9.68 -21.59 -10.20
N THR A 65 10.58 -21.96 -9.28
CA THR A 65 12.02 -21.72 -9.44
C THR A 65 12.59 -22.39 -10.69
N LEU A 66 12.18 -23.63 -10.95
CA LEU A 66 12.58 -24.39 -12.15
C LEU A 66 12.15 -23.68 -13.43
N HIS A 67 10.86 -23.35 -13.56
CA HIS A 67 10.35 -22.72 -14.77
C HIS A 67 10.85 -21.28 -14.96
N TYR A 68 10.98 -20.51 -13.88
CA TYR A 68 11.57 -19.18 -13.91
C TYR A 68 13.01 -19.21 -14.44
N THR A 69 13.82 -20.15 -13.94
CA THR A 69 15.21 -20.34 -14.37
C THR A 69 15.29 -20.78 -15.84
N ASN A 70 14.46 -21.76 -16.24
CA ASN A 70 14.42 -22.22 -17.62
C ASN A 70 14.02 -21.11 -18.59
N ALA A 71 13.08 -20.24 -18.22
CA ALA A 71 12.69 -19.10 -19.03
C ALA A 71 13.88 -18.15 -19.30
N ILE A 72 14.67 -17.83 -18.26
CA ILE A 72 15.88 -17.02 -18.39
C ILE A 72 16.92 -17.72 -19.27
N THR A 73 17.13 -19.03 -19.06
CA THR A 73 18.05 -19.82 -19.87
C THR A 73 17.68 -19.79 -21.35
N GLU A 74 16.40 -19.94 -21.69
CA GLU A 74 15.93 -19.87 -23.08
C GLU A 74 16.09 -18.47 -23.69
N ILE A 75 15.90 -17.40 -22.91
CA ILE A 75 16.17 -16.04 -23.37
C ILE A 75 17.66 -15.84 -23.68
N ASN A 76 18.53 -16.29 -22.77
CA ASN A 76 19.97 -16.14 -22.93
C ASN A 76 20.52 -16.96 -24.10
N LYS A 77 20.00 -18.17 -24.34
CA LYS A 77 20.39 -19.00 -25.49
C LYS A 77 20.06 -18.34 -26.83
N ASN A 78 18.95 -17.62 -26.90
CA ASN A 78 18.45 -17.01 -28.13
C ASN A 78 18.75 -15.51 -28.19
N GLN A 79 19.72 -15.02 -27.42
CA GLN A 79 20.01 -13.59 -27.32
C GLN A 79 20.30 -12.99 -28.71
N GLY A 80 19.60 -11.90 -29.04
CA GLY A 80 19.72 -11.21 -30.34
C GLY A 80 18.84 -11.77 -31.46
N THR A 81 18.21 -12.93 -31.30
CA THR A 81 17.27 -13.49 -32.29
C THR A 81 15.81 -13.45 -31.84
N ILE A 82 15.56 -13.11 -30.56
CA ILE A 82 14.20 -13.05 -30.01
C ILE A 82 13.44 -11.86 -30.60
N PRO A 83 12.23 -12.07 -31.16
CA PRO A 83 11.39 -10.98 -31.63
C PRO A 83 11.07 -9.98 -30.52
N LEU A 84 10.98 -8.70 -30.89
CA LEU A 84 10.71 -7.60 -29.96
C LEU A 84 9.46 -7.85 -29.11
N GLU A 85 8.36 -8.29 -29.73
CA GLU A 85 7.11 -8.61 -29.04
C GLU A 85 7.30 -9.64 -27.93
N ILE A 86 8.05 -10.72 -28.20
CA ILE A 86 8.32 -11.78 -27.22
C ILE A 86 9.14 -11.24 -26.05
N LEU A 87 10.16 -10.41 -26.30
CA LEU A 87 10.93 -9.77 -25.23
C LEU A 87 10.06 -8.90 -24.32
N LEU A 88 9.12 -8.15 -24.90
CA LEU A 88 8.23 -7.27 -24.14
C LEU A 88 7.18 -8.07 -23.36
N ILE A 89 6.63 -9.15 -23.92
CA ILE A 89 5.77 -10.09 -23.18
C ILE A 89 6.56 -10.67 -21.99
N ALA A 90 7.79 -11.14 -22.21
CA ALA A 90 8.63 -11.67 -21.15
C ALA A 90 8.86 -10.64 -20.04
N CYS A 91 9.14 -9.37 -20.37
CA CYS A 91 9.30 -8.30 -19.39
C CYS A 91 8.06 -8.14 -18.50
N VAL A 92 6.85 -8.17 -19.07
CA VAL A 92 5.61 -8.10 -18.30
C VAL A 92 5.44 -9.35 -17.41
N LEU A 93 5.69 -10.55 -17.95
CA LEU A 93 5.54 -11.81 -17.22
C LEU A 93 6.52 -11.90 -16.02
N PHE A 94 7.80 -11.57 -16.24
CA PHE A 94 8.80 -11.52 -15.16
C PHE A 94 8.47 -10.46 -14.12
N ALA A 95 7.98 -9.29 -14.54
CA ALA A 95 7.53 -8.28 -13.60
C ALA A 95 6.42 -8.80 -12.67
N HIS A 96 5.46 -9.57 -13.21
CA HIS A 96 4.39 -10.17 -12.41
C HIS A 96 4.90 -11.29 -11.50
N CYS A 97 5.84 -12.14 -11.94
CA CYS A 97 6.54 -13.07 -11.06
C CYS A 97 7.14 -12.30 -9.87
N ASP A 98 7.93 -11.26 -10.14
CA ASP A 98 8.61 -10.47 -9.11
C ASP A 98 7.62 -9.75 -8.18
N PHE A 99 6.51 -9.23 -8.71
CA PHE A 99 5.45 -8.65 -7.90
C PHE A 99 4.77 -9.69 -7.02
N LEU A 100 4.54 -10.91 -7.50
CA LEU A 100 4.01 -11.99 -6.65
C LEU A 100 5.04 -12.47 -5.62
N MET A 101 6.33 -12.37 -5.94
CA MET A 101 7.45 -12.81 -5.11
C MET A 101 7.83 -11.84 -3.98
N GLY A 102 7.30 -10.62 -3.93
CA GLY A 102 7.81 -9.64 -2.95
C GLY A 102 8.69 -8.53 -3.53
N ALA A 103 9.17 -8.71 -4.75
CA ALA A 103 10.31 -8.00 -5.30
C ALA A 103 9.88 -6.83 -6.20
N ALA A 104 9.12 -5.88 -5.65
CA ALA A 104 8.58 -4.76 -6.43
C ALA A 104 9.65 -3.95 -7.19
N GLY A 105 10.85 -3.79 -6.60
CA GLY A 105 11.99 -3.16 -7.26
C GLY A 105 12.50 -3.95 -8.47
N ALA A 106 12.55 -5.29 -8.38
CA ALA A 106 12.96 -6.16 -9.48
C ALA A 106 11.90 -6.18 -10.60
N GLY A 107 10.62 -6.29 -10.23
CA GLY A 107 9.54 -6.24 -11.21
C GLY A 107 9.49 -4.89 -11.94
N MET A 108 9.78 -3.79 -11.24
CA MET A 108 9.91 -2.48 -11.87
C MET A 108 11.13 -2.35 -12.78
N LYS A 109 12.23 -3.06 -12.52
CA LYS A 109 13.37 -3.11 -13.44
C LYS A 109 12.97 -3.77 -14.76
N HIS A 110 12.23 -4.89 -14.72
CA HIS A 110 11.73 -5.53 -15.94
C HIS A 110 10.84 -4.60 -16.78
N LEU A 111 9.90 -3.90 -16.14
CA LEU A 111 9.02 -2.96 -16.85
C LEU A 111 9.80 -1.78 -17.45
N ARG A 112 10.79 -1.24 -16.73
CA ARG A 112 11.67 -0.19 -17.25
C ARG A 112 12.51 -0.67 -18.43
N SER A 113 13.06 -1.88 -18.35
CA SER A 113 13.78 -2.48 -19.48
C SER A 113 12.86 -2.59 -20.70
N GLY A 114 11.62 -3.06 -20.53
CA GLY A 114 10.64 -3.09 -21.61
C GLY A 114 10.35 -1.70 -22.19
N TYR A 115 10.19 -0.69 -21.34
CA TYR A 115 10.02 0.70 -21.77
C TYR A 115 11.21 1.24 -22.56
N MET A 116 12.44 1.01 -22.09
CA MET A 116 13.67 1.42 -22.77
C MET A 116 13.78 0.76 -24.16
N ILE A 117 13.51 -0.55 -24.26
CA ILE A 117 13.53 -1.28 -25.53
C ILE A 117 12.55 -0.67 -26.55
N MET A 118 11.33 -0.31 -26.12
CA MET A 118 10.36 0.36 -27.00
C MET A 118 10.84 1.75 -27.43
N SER A 119 11.44 2.51 -26.52
CA SER A 119 11.98 3.84 -26.81
C SER A 119 13.13 3.80 -27.82
N GLU A 120 14.06 2.86 -27.67
CA GLU A 120 15.17 2.65 -28.61
C GLU A 120 14.66 2.23 -30.00
N SER A 121 13.62 1.40 -30.05
CA SER A 121 13.00 0.98 -31.31
C SER A 121 12.40 2.15 -32.06
N ARG A 122 11.74 3.09 -31.36
CA ARG A 122 11.21 4.33 -31.94
C ARG A 122 12.33 5.26 -32.43
N GLN A 123 13.42 5.40 -31.68
CA GLN A 123 14.59 6.20 -32.10
C GLN A 123 15.22 5.66 -33.39
N LYS A 124 15.26 4.33 -33.55
CA LYS A 124 15.70 3.66 -34.78
C LYS A 124 14.67 3.68 -35.91
N GLN A 125 13.55 4.41 -35.74
CA GLN A 125 12.43 4.51 -36.69
C GLN A 125 11.81 3.16 -37.06
N VAL A 126 11.92 2.16 -36.19
CA VAL A 126 11.26 0.86 -36.35
C VAL A 126 9.79 1.01 -35.94
N GLN A 127 8.86 0.66 -36.82
CA GLN A 127 7.44 0.61 -36.47
C GLN A 127 7.19 -0.52 -35.48
N LEU A 128 6.63 -0.19 -34.32
CA LEU A 128 6.21 -1.18 -33.33
C LEU A 128 5.02 -1.98 -33.87
N PRO A 129 4.98 -3.31 -33.68
CA PRO A 129 3.79 -4.12 -33.98
C PRO A 129 2.54 -3.56 -33.29
N VAL A 130 1.37 -3.75 -33.91
CA VAL A 130 0.09 -3.23 -33.42
C VAL A 130 -0.21 -3.79 -32.04
N GLU A 131 0.06 -5.08 -31.85
CA GLU A 131 -0.09 -5.83 -30.59
C GLU A 131 0.76 -5.20 -29.47
N VAL A 132 2.00 -4.80 -29.78
CA VAL A 132 2.88 -4.13 -28.81
C VAL A 132 2.31 -2.77 -28.41
N ARG A 133 1.91 -1.96 -29.40
CA ARG A 133 1.41 -0.59 -29.18
C ARG A 133 0.07 -0.58 -28.43
N GLU A 134 -0.80 -1.53 -28.69
CA GLU A 134 -2.18 -1.52 -28.18
C GLU A 134 -2.38 -2.38 -26.93
N LEU A 135 -1.58 -3.44 -26.73
CA LEU A 135 -1.77 -4.37 -25.62
C LEU A 135 -0.67 -4.29 -24.56
N ILE A 136 0.59 -4.08 -24.98
CA ILE A 136 1.74 -4.17 -24.07
C ILE A 136 2.15 -2.79 -23.54
N GLU A 137 2.32 -1.81 -24.44
CA GLU A 137 2.76 -0.46 -24.09
C GLU A 137 1.83 0.22 -23.07
N PRO A 138 0.48 0.20 -23.21
CA PRO A 138 -0.42 0.78 -22.22
C PRO A 138 -0.31 0.10 -20.86
N MET A 139 -0.02 -1.21 -20.82
CA MET A 139 0.16 -1.95 -19.58
C MET A 139 1.44 -1.52 -18.87
N ILE A 140 2.57 -1.50 -19.58
CA ILE A 140 3.86 -1.04 -19.03
C ILE A 140 3.74 0.42 -18.58
N ALA A 141 3.16 1.29 -19.40
CA ALA A 141 2.94 2.70 -19.07
C ALA A 141 2.02 2.86 -17.84
N GLY A 142 0.95 2.07 -17.75
CA GLY A 142 0.04 2.06 -16.60
C GLY A 142 0.74 1.65 -15.30
N PHE A 143 1.60 0.63 -15.34
CA PHE A 143 2.41 0.25 -14.19
C PHE A 143 3.49 1.28 -13.85
N MET A 144 4.10 1.92 -14.84
CA MET A 144 5.10 2.99 -14.62
C MET A 144 4.46 4.25 -14.02
N ALA A 145 3.29 4.64 -14.50
CA ALA A 145 2.52 5.76 -13.93
C ALA A 145 2.12 5.44 -12.48
N LYS A 146 1.66 4.21 -12.22
CA LYS A 146 1.38 3.74 -10.86
C LYS A 146 2.64 3.67 -10.01
N SER A 147 3.77 3.22 -10.53
CA SER A 147 5.00 3.10 -9.75
C SER A 147 5.61 4.46 -9.43
N ALA A 148 5.45 5.47 -10.28
CA ALA A 148 5.73 6.87 -9.94
C ALA A 148 4.76 7.36 -8.85
N LYS A 149 3.48 6.97 -8.95
CA LYS A 149 2.41 7.21 -7.95
C LYS A 149 2.51 6.34 -6.68
N TYR A 150 3.37 5.34 -6.59
CA TYR A 150 3.51 4.49 -5.38
C TYR A 150 4.99 4.31 -4.98
N ARG A 151 5.87 5.02 -5.69
CA ARG A 151 7.33 4.98 -5.64
C ARG A 151 7.93 3.61 -5.38
N LEU A 152 7.50 2.55 -6.08
CA LEU A 152 7.98 1.15 -5.92
C LEU A 152 9.47 0.91 -6.27
N THR A 153 10.27 1.96 -6.32
CA THR A 153 11.64 1.96 -6.82
C THR A 153 12.62 1.92 -5.66
N ASP A 154 13.63 1.05 -5.74
CA ASP A 154 14.78 1.07 -4.84
C ASP A 154 15.52 2.41 -4.91
N SER A 155 16.02 2.86 -3.75
CA SER A 155 16.79 4.09 -3.52
C SER A 155 18.15 4.16 -4.25
N ALA A 156 18.41 3.27 -5.21
CA ALA A 156 19.70 3.15 -5.90
C ALA A 156 19.62 3.42 -7.41
N ALA A 157 18.48 3.87 -7.95
CA ALA A 157 18.42 4.28 -9.34
C ALA A 157 18.97 5.70 -9.50
N THR A 158 20.18 5.77 -10.05
CA THR A 158 20.94 6.94 -10.46
C THR A 158 20.05 7.96 -11.16
N LYS A 159 20.26 9.24 -10.82
CA LYS A 159 19.71 10.40 -11.53
C LYS A 159 20.13 10.32 -13.01
N SER A 160 19.27 9.82 -13.88
CA SER A 160 19.37 10.13 -15.31
C SER A 160 18.02 10.01 -15.99
N GLU A 161 17.64 11.11 -16.63
CA GLU A 161 16.63 11.27 -17.67
C GLU A 161 15.20 10.88 -17.28
N ALA A 162 14.59 11.81 -16.54
CA ALA A 162 13.15 11.98 -16.54
C ALA A 162 12.67 12.30 -17.96
N ALA A 163 12.15 11.29 -18.66
CA ALA A 163 11.17 11.52 -19.71
C ALA A 163 10.03 12.34 -19.11
N GLU A 164 9.60 13.38 -19.82
CA GLU A 164 8.59 14.38 -19.46
C GLU A 164 7.42 13.78 -18.68
N ALA A 165 7.58 13.71 -17.37
CA ALA A 165 6.52 13.32 -16.45
C ALA A 165 5.58 14.52 -16.40
N THR A 166 4.36 14.33 -16.91
CA THR A 166 3.23 15.21 -16.66
C THR A 166 3.27 15.59 -15.18
N SER A 167 3.34 16.88 -14.89
CA SER A 167 3.37 17.40 -13.52
C SER A 167 2.27 16.71 -12.71
N PRO A 168 2.58 16.09 -11.55
CA PRO A 168 1.56 15.44 -10.74
C PRO A 168 0.44 16.42 -10.41
N SER A 169 -0.75 16.19 -10.95
CA SER A 169 -1.92 17.03 -10.74
C SER A 169 -2.90 16.31 -9.82
N LEU A 170 -3.50 17.08 -8.91
CA LEU A 170 -4.60 16.59 -8.08
C LEU A 170 -5.87 16.54 -8.93
N PRO A 171 -6.71 15.50 -8.78
CA PRO A 171 -8.05 15.51 -9.37
C PRO A 171 -8.86 16.72 -8.89
N GLU A 172 -9.85 17.14 -9.67
CA GLU A 172 -10.80 18.14 -9.19
C GLU A 172 -11.73 17.52 -8.13
N MET A 173 -11.94 18.22 -7.02
CA MET A 173 -12.89 17.78 -5.99
C MET A 173 -14.33 18.10 -6.43
N PRO A 174 -15.24 17.12 -6.49
CA PRO A 174 -16.64 17.40 -6.79
C PRO A 174 -17.27 18.28 -5.70
N LYS A 175 -18.24 19.12 -6.09
CA LYS A 175 -18.96 20.00 -5.15
C LYS A 175 -19.78 19.24 -4.10
N ILE A 176 -20.24 18.04 -4.45
CA ILE A 176 -20.99 17.09 -3.64
C ILE A 176 -20.70 15.68 -4.16
N PHE A 177 -20.55 14.70 -3.27
CA PHE A 177 -20.38 13.31 -3.69
C PHE A 177 -21.69 12.70 -4.16
N GLN A 178 -21.61 11.77 -5.11
CA GLN A 178 -22.77 10.99 -5.58
C GLN A 178 -23.10 9.85 -4.63
N ASN A 179 -22.08 9.24 -4.02
CA ASN A 179 -22.19 8.11 -3.11
C ASN A 179 -20.92 7.95 -2.27
N LEU A 180 -20.97 7.03 -1.31
CA LEU A 180 -19.86 6.77 -0.41
C LEU A 180 -18.62 6.21 -1.12
N SER A 181 -18.77 5.48 -2.22
CA SER A 181 -17.65 4.97 -3.01
C SER A 181 -16.83 6.10 -3.64
N GLN A 182 -17.50 7.14 -4.16
CA GLN A 182 -16.82 8.32 -4.68
C GLN A 182 -16.10 9.08 -3.55
N ALA A 183 -16.74 9.26 -2.39
CA ALA A 183 -16.10 9.87 -1.22
C ALA A 183 -14.85 9.10 -0.78
N ASN A 184 -14.94 7.77 -0.68
CA ASN A 184 -13.82 6.87 -0.36
C ASN A 184 -12.67 7.01 -1.36
N LYS A 185 -12.98 7.08 -2.67
CA LYS A 185 -11.96 7.27 -3.71
C LYS A 185 -11.21 8.59 -3.56
N HIS A 186 -11.91 9.72 -3.43
CA HIS A 186 -11.23 11.01 -3.27
C HIS A 186 -10.45 11.09 -1.96
N LEU A 187 -10.92 10.41 -0.89
CA LEU A 187 -10.19 10.32 0.37
C LEU A 187 -8.92 9.49 0.25
N LEU A 188 -8.96 8.39 -0.50
CA LEU A 188 -7.79 7.57 -0.79
C LEU A 188 -6.69 8.39 -1.47
N GLU A 189 -7.05 9.21 -2.46
CA GLU A 189 -6.12 10.14 -3.10
C GLU A 189 -5.57 11.14 -2.08
N ALA A 190 -6.44 11.73 -1.27
CA ALA A 190 -6.03 12.71 -0.26
C ALA A 190 -5.01 12.14 0.74
N VAL A 191 -5.30 10.97 1.34
CA VAL A 191 -4.40 10.28 2.28
C VAL A 191 -3.07 9.94 1.61
N TYR A 192 -3.12 9.45 0.36
CA TYR A 192 -1.91 9.16 -0.41
C TYR A 192 -1.01 10.40 -0.54
N TRP A 193 -1.56 11.53 -1.02
CA TRP A 193 -0.77 12.75 -1.20
C TRP A 193 -0.21 13.29 0.10
N VAL A 194 -0.98 13.23 1.19
CA VAL A 194 -0.53 13.64 2.52
C VAL A 194 0.67 12.81 2.99
N LEU A 195 0.60 11.49 2.86
CA LEU A 195 1.70 10.60 3.26
C LEU A 195 2.94 10.79 2.37
N SER A 196 2.75 11.06 1.07
CA SER A 196 3.86 11.40 0.17
C SER A 196 4.59 12.69 0.60
N LEU A 197 3.86 13.68 1.10
CA LEU A 197 4.45 14.90 1.65
C LEU A 197 5.20 14.64 2.97
N GLU A 198 4.63 13.81 3.85
CA GLU A 198 5.25 13.43 5.13
C GLU A 198 6.59 12.71 4.94
N LEU A 199 6.66 11.81 3.95
CA LEU A 199 7.90 11.11 3.59
C LEU A 199 8.94 11.99 2.86
N ARG A 200 8.68 13.31 2.71
CA ARG A 200 9.59 14.33 2.13
C ARG A 200 10.27 13.87 0.85
N GLN A 201 9.45 13.30 0.00
CA GLN A 201 9.87 12.50 -1.13
C GLN A 201 10.55 13.32 -2.26
N SER A 202 10.27 14.61 -2.42
CA SER A 202 11.10 15.54 -3.22
C SER A 202 10.73 17.01 -2.97
N GLN A 203 11.61 17.93 -3.41
CA GLN A 203 11.37 19.37 -3.36
C GLN A 203 10.19 19.80 -4.27
N GLN A 204 9.92 19.07 -5.36
CA GLN A 204 8.74 19.30 -6.22
C GLN A 204 7.43 18.87 -5.55
N LEU A 205 7.45 17.83 -4.71
CA LEU A 205 6.25 17.46 -3.94
C LEU A 205 5.97 18.50 -2.84
N ALA A 206 7.01 19.07 -2.24
CA ALA A 206 6.85 20.10 -1.22
C ALA A 206 6.07 21.33 -1.75
N THR A 207 6.20 21.68 -3.02
CA THR A 207 5.44 22.80 -3.63
C THR A 207 3.96 22.49 -3.79
N MET A 208 3.55 21.22 -3.77
CA MET A 208 2.15 20.81 -3.82
C MET A 208 1.43 20.90 -2.48
N ALA A 209 2.15 21.16 -1.37
CA ALA A 209 1.55 21.16 -0.03
C ALA A 209 0.30 22.08 0.11
N PRO A 210 0.28 23.32 -0.43
CA PRO A 210 -0.92 24.16 -0.39
C PRO A 210 -2.11 23.53 -1.12
N SER A 211 -1.87 22.95 -2.30
CA SER A 211 -2.91 22.30 -3.11
C SER A 211 -3.45 21.05 -2.42
N VAL A 212 -2.59 20.25 -1.78
CA VAL A 212 -3.01 19.07 -1.01
C VAL A 212 -3.81 19.47 0.24
N ARG A 213 -3.40 20.52 0.96
CA ARG A 213 -4.18 21.07 2.09
C ARG A 213 -5.57 21.52 1.66
N LYS A 214 -5.65 22.23 0.53
CA LYS A 214 -6.92 22.63 -0.07
C LYS A 214 -7.76 21.38 -0.41
N TYR A 215 -7.18 20.39 -1.08
CA TYR A 215 -7.89 19.17 -1.46
C TYR A 215 -8.45 18.38 -0.26
N VAL A 216 -7.69 18.26 0.84
CA VAL A 216 -8.17 17.65 2.10
C VAL A 216 -9.31 18.46 2.72
N THR A 217 -9.26 19.78 2.65
CA THR A 217 -10.31 20.68 3.16
C THR A 217 -11.59 20.63 2.31
N ASP A 218 -11.42 20.63 0.99
CA ASP A 218 -12.51 20.53 0.02
C ASP A 218 -13.22 19.18 0.13
N TRP A 219 -12.49 18.09 0.44
CA TRP A 219 -13.10 16.79 0.70
C TRP A 219 -14.10 16.84 1.85
N ALA A 220 -13.75 17.46 2.98
CA ALA A 220 -14.66 17.59 4.12
C ALA A 220 -15.90 18.41 3.75
N THR A 221 -15.72 19.50 3.01
CA THR A 221 -16.83 20.34 2.54
C THR A 221 -17.78 19.57 1.61
N ALA A 222 -17.23 18.82 0.65
CA ALA A 222 -18.01 17.99 -0.26
C ALA A 222 -18.72 16.83 0.48
N PHE A 223 -18.08 16.26 1.50
CA PHE A 223 -18.63 15.21 2.34
C PHE A 223 -19.78 15.70 3.21
N ASP A 224 -19.64 16.87 3.84
CA ASP A 224 -20.69 17.47 4.67
C ASP A 224 -21.92 17.84 3.84
N ARG A 225 -21.73 18.37 2.62
CA ARG A 225 -22.83 18.63 1.68
C ARG A 225 -23.54 17.36 1.25
N TRP A 226 -22.79 16.30 0.99
CA TRP A 226 -23.37 15.00 0.64
C TRP A 226 -24.18 14.45 1.82
N LYS A 227 -23.61 14.49 3.02
CA LYS A 227 -24.28 14.06 4.25
C LYS A 227 -25.57 14.83 4.49
N SER A 228 -25.56 16.16 4.39
CA SER A 228 -26.78 16.96 4.63
C SER A 228 -27.87 16.78 3.56
N THR A 229 -27.49 16.42 2.33
CA THR A 229 -28.44 16.26 1.21
C THR A 229 -29.04 14.86 1.14
N TYR A 230 -28.27 13.83 1.54
CA TYR A 230 -28.62 12.43 1.33
C TYR A 230 -28.67 11.61 2.62
N GLU A 231 -28.78 12.25 3.78
CA GLU A 231 -29.02 11.58 5.07
C GLU A 231 -30.39 10.87 5.07
N LEU A 232 -30.40 9.66 4.51
CA LEU A 232 -31.38 8.63 4.85
C LEU A 232 -31.00 8.10 6.24
N ASP A 233 -31.99 7.77 7.07
CA ASP A 233 -31.81 7.18 8.41
C ASP A 233 -31.31 5.71 8.35
N ASP A 234 -30.32 5.45 7.51
CA ASP A 234 -29.67 4.15 7.32
C ASP A 234 -28.47 4.01 8.29
N PRO A 235 -28.56 3.13 9.31
CA PRO A 235 -27.48 2.91 10.27
C PRO A 235 -26.20 2.41 9.61
N LEU A 236 -26.31 1.56 8.58
CA LEU A 236 -25.16 0.99 7.89
C LEU A 236 -24.35 2.10 7.21
N MET A 237 -25.03 3.01 6.50
CA MET A 237 -24.38 4.15 5.85
C MET A 237 -23.72 5.08 6.88
N LYS A 238 -24.39 5.35 8.00
CA LYS A 238 -23.83 6.18 9.09
C LYS A 238 -22.55 5.59 9.65
N ASP A 239 -22.48 4.27 9.82
CA ASP A 239 -21.26 3.63 10.30
C ASP A 239 -20.10 3.82 9.32
N TRP A 240 -20.28 3.51 8.03
CA TRP A 240 -19.20 3.65 7.06
C TRP A 240 -18.72 5.10 6.88
N GLN A 241 -19.57 6.10 7.14
CA GLN A 241 -19.14 7.50 7.23
C GLN A 241 -18.13 7.72 8.35
N LEU A 242 -18.29 7.08 9.51
CA LEU A 242 -17.36 7.20 10.65
C LEU A 242 -15.96 6.73 10.25
N LEU A 243 -15.86 5.65 9.47
CA LEU A 243 -14.58 5.15 8.98
C LEU A 243 -13.88 6.17 8.07
N LEU A 244 -14.60 6.76 7.12
CA LEU A 244 -14.03 7.79 6.23
C LEU A 244 -13.64 9.05 7.01
N LEU A 245 -14.46 9.49 7.96
CA LEU A 245 -14.16 10.65 8.80
C LEU A 245 -12.91 10.42 9.67
N ALA A 246 -12.68 9.21 10.15
CA ALA A 246 -11.47 8.87 10.90
C ALA A 246 -10.20 8.99 10.04
N HIS A 247 -10.24 8.50 8.78
CA HIS A 247 -9.12 8.63 7.84
C HIS A 247 -8.89 10.08 7.40
N HIS A 248 -9.96 10.85 7.20
CA HIS A 248 -9.84 12.28 6.93
C HIS A 248 -9.16 13.01 8.09
N ARG A 249 -9.55 12.70 9.34
CA ARG A 249 -8.92 13.25 10.53
C ARG A 249 -7.44 12.91 10.61
N MET A 250 -7.08 11.66 10.31
CA MET A 250 -5.68 11.22 10.20
C MET A 250 -4.89 12.07 9.20
N ALA A 251 -5.38 12.19 7.96
CA ALA A 251 -4.75 12.99 6.92
C ALA A 251 -4.58 14.46 7.34
N PHE A 252 -5.62 15.04 7.93
CA PHE A 252 -5.61 16.41 8.42
C PHE A 252 -4.58 16.63 9.55
N LEU A 253 -4.47 15.68 10.48
CA LEU A 253 -3.49 15.73 11.55
C LEU A 253 -2.06 15.64 11.03
N ILE A 254 -1.78 14.74 10.09
CA ILE A 254 -0.46 14.63 9.46
C ILE A 254 -0.10 15.97 8.79
N LEU A 255 -1.00 16.55 8.00
CA LEU A 255 -0.78 17.86 7.36
C LEU A 255 -0.45 18.98 8.35
N LYS A 256 -1.11 19.04 9.50
CA LYS A 256 -0.84 20.06 10.53
C LYS A 256 0.56 19.98 11.12
N THR A 257 1.18 18.79 11.08
CA THR A 257 2.56 18.58 11.54
C THR A 257 3.60 18.89 10.46
N LEU A 258 3.19 19.09 9.21
CA LEU A 258 4.07 19.51 8.13
C LEU A 258 4.31 21.03 8.17
N PRO A 259 5.43 21.52 7.62
CA PRO A 259 5.64 22.96 7.43
C PRO A 259 4.55 23.60 6.54
N PRO A 260 4.17 24.86 6.77
CA PRO A 260 4.73 25.81 7.74
C PRO A 260 4.06 25.79 9.12
N GLU A 261 2.91 25.13 9.30
CA GLU A 261 2.17 25.19 10.57
C GLU A 261 3.01 24.64 11.72
N ASN A 262 3.79 23.59 11.44
CA ASN A 262 4.86 23.07 12.30
C ASN A 262 4.47 22.97 13.78
N ASP A 263 3.18 22.69 14.03
CA ASP A 263 2.62 22.72 15.39
C ASP A 263 3.31 21.63 16.20
N GLN A 264 3.54 21.90 17.48
CA GLN A 264 4.38 21.14 18.41
C GLN A 264 3.93 19.67 18.57
N GLY A 265 4.16 18.86 17.55
CA GLY A 265 3.70 17.48 17.42
C GLY A 265 2.20 17.27 17.67
N TYR A 266 1.80 16.01 17.60
CA TYR A 266 0.50 15.49 18.02
C TYR A 266 0.07 15.82 19.47
N THR A 267 0.87 16.57 20.22
CA THR A 267 0.66 16.93 21.63
C THR A 267 -0.57 17.81 21.82
N ARG A 268 -0.85 18.75 20.91
CA ARG A 268 -2.02 19.64 20.97
C ARG A 268 -3.27 19.06 20.29
N ALA A 269 -3.15 17.89 19.65
CA ALA A 269 -4.21 17.24 18.89
C ALA A 269 -5.07 16.28 19.72
N ALA A 270 -5.03 16.35 21.06
CA ALA A 270 -5.71 15.39 21.93
C ALA A 270 -7.23 15.31 21.67
N ALA A 271 -7.89 16.42 21.34
CA ALA A 271 -9.31 16.43 20.97
C ALA A 271 -9.56 15.69 19.65
N ASP A 272 -8.75 15.95 18.63
CA ASP A 272 -8.85 15.27 17.33
C ASP A 272 -8.64 13.75 17.47
N PHE A 273 -7.65 13.31 18.27
CA PHE A 273 -7.45 11.88 18.56
C PHE A 273 -8.63 11.25 19.29
N ARG A 274 -9.26 11.96 20.24
CA ARG A 274 -10.47 11.47 20.92
C ARG A 274 -11.61 11.25 19.94
N ILE A 275 -11.85 12.22 19.06
CA ILE A 275 -12.89 12.14 18.03
C ILE A 275 -12.61 10.98 17.09
N MET A 276 -11.39 10.89 16.55
CA MET A 276 -10.97 9.84 15.64
C MET A 276 -11.13 8.45 16.25
N PHE A 277 -10.67 8.26 17.50
CA PHE A 277 -10.81 6.98 18.18
C PHE A 277 -12.28 6.64 18.48
N ALA A 278 -13.10 7.62 18.87
CA ALA A 278 -14.53 7.40 19.11
C ALA A 278 -15.26 6.96 17.84
N GLN A 279 -14.92 7.54 16.69
CA GLN A 279 -15.46 7.15 15.38
C GLN A 279 -15.10 5.70 15.04
N LEU A 280 -13.81 5.33 15.14
CA LEU A 280 -13.34 3.97 14.88
C LEU A 280 -13.99 2.96 15.83
N ARG A 281 -14.02 3.24 17.14
CA ARG A 281 -14.61 2.33 18.13
C ARG A 281 -16.10 2.13 17.89
N THR A 282 -16.84 3.17 17.49
CA THR A 282 -18.26 3.05 17.17
C THR A 282 -18.46 2.19 15.92
N PHE A 283 -17.67 2.42 14.87
CA PHE A 283 -17.69 1.59 13.66
C PHE A 283 -17.37 0.12 13.94
N LEU A 284 -16.32 -0.17 14.72
CA LEU A 284 -15.90 -1.53 15.02
C LEU A 284 -16.94 -2.31 15.84
N ARG A 285 -17.71 -1.63 16.71
CA ARG A 285 -18.79 -2.26 17.50
C ARG A 285 -19.93 -2.79 16.65
N ALA A 286 -20.13 -2.25 15.45
CA ALA A 286 -21.15 -2.74 14.52
C ALA A 286 -20.77 -4.09 13.88
N GLY A 287 -19.55 -4.59 14.09
CA GLY A 287 -19.18 -5.97 13.78
C GLY A 287 -18.87 -6.25 12.31
N TYR A 288 -18.66 -5.23 11.48
CA TYR A 288 -18.32 -5.37 10.05
C TYR A 288 -16.98 -6.08 9.78
N THR A 289 -16.18 -6.30 10.82
CA THR A 289 -14.91 -7.04 10.76
C THR A 289 -15.10 -8.56 10.87
N ASN A 290 -16.31 -9.04 11.22
CA ASN A 290 -16.70 -10.45 11.18
C ASN A 290 -17.00 -10.86 9.73
N LEU A 291 -15.94 -10.96 8.93
CA LEU A 291 -15.98 -11.17 7.49
C LEU A 291 -16.37 -12.61 7.11
N ASP A 292 -17.60 -13.03 7.41
CA ASP A 292 -18.17 -14.24 6.81
C ASP A 292 -18.35 -13.98 5.29
N PRO A 293 -17.72 -14.79 4.41
CA PRO A 293 -17.84 -14.63 2.96
C PRO A 293 -19.29 -14.57 2.47
N LYS A 294 -20.22 -15.24 3.17
CA LYS A 294 -21.64 -15.30 2.80
C LYS A 294 -22.40 -13.98 3.01
N GLN A 295 -21.88 -13.06 3.83
CA GLN A 295 -22.48 -11.74 4.09
C GLN A 295 -21.81 -10.60 3.31
N SER A 296 -20.75 -10.89 2.54
CA SER A 296 -19.91 -9.89 1.88
C SER A 296 -20.59 -9.09 0.75
N ASP A 297 -21.74 -9.56 0.25
CA ASP A 297 -22.51 -8.85 -0.78
C ASP A 297 -23.32 -7.67 -0.23
N HIS A 298 -23.51 -7.56 1.10
CA HIS A 298 -24.21 -6.45 1.75
C HIS A 298 -23.28 -5.34 2.26
N LEU A 299 -21.96 -5.42 2.02
CA LEU A 299 -21.02 -4.38 2.43
C LEU A 299 -21.14 -3.16 1.50
N VAL A 300 -21.31 -1.97 2.09
CA VAL A 300 -21.40 -0.70 1.34
C VAL A 300 -20.12 -0.42 0.55
N LEU A 301 -18.96 -0.69 1.14
CA LEU A 301 -17.67 -0.58 0.48
C LEU A 301 -16.95 -1.94 0.53
N LYS A 302 -16.88 -2.61 -0.62
CA LYS A 302 -16.12 -3.88 -0.77
C LYS A 302 -14.60 -3.67 -0.66
N THR A 303 -14.13 -2.45 -0.93
CA THR A 303 -12.73 -2.02 -0.80
C THR A 303 -12.67 -0.61 -0.24
N HIS A 304 -11.79 -0.37 0.72
CA HIS A 304 -11.70 0.91 1.45
C HIS A 304 -10.27 1.15 1.99
N LEU A 305 -10.06 2.22 2.75
CA LEU A 305 -8.73 2.62 3.26
C LEU A 305 -8.17 1.73 4.39
N GLY A 306 -8.91 0.70 4.82
CA GLY A 306 -8.55 -0.19 5.93
C GLY A 306 -9.00 0.29 7.30
N PHE A 307 -8.60 -0.45 8.34
CA PHE A 307 -8.87 -0.22 9.76
C PHE A 307 -7.55 -0.13 10.53
N ILE A 308 -6.51 -0.84 10.06
CA ILE A 308 -5.23 -0.92 10.75
C ILE A 308 -4.55 0.45 10.74
N ALA A 309 -4.52 1.13 9.61
CA ALA A 309 -3.81 2.40 9.46
C ALA A 309 -4.23 3.48 10.48
N PRO A 310 -5.53 3.83 10.61
CA PRO A 310 -5.94 4.85 11.56
C PRO A 310 -5.75 4.42 13.03
N LEU A 311 -5.91 3.13 13.37
CA LEU A 311 -5.66 2.65 14.73
C LEU A 311 -4.17 2.66 15.08
N PHE A 312 -3.32 2.20 14.16
CA PHE A 312 -1.86 2.22 14.31
C PHE A 312 -1.33 3.65 14.43
N PHE A 313 -1.87 4.57 13.63
CA PHE A 313 -1.57 6.00 13.74
C PHE A 313 -1.87 6.53 15.14
N ILE A 314 -3.07 6.26 15.69
CA ILE A 314 -3.43 6.68 17.06
C ILE A 314 -2.48 6.07 18.09
N ALA A 315 -2.23 4.76 18.00
CA ALA A 315 -1.41 4.03 18.96
C ALA A 315 0.05 4.52 19.00
N THR A 316 0.60 4.95 17.87
CA THR A 316 2.01 5.39 17.78
C THR A 316 2.19 6.90 17.96
N ASN A 317 1.19 7.71 17.64
CA ASN A 317 1.32 9.17 17.61
C ASN A 317 0.57 9.91 18.73
N CYS A 318 -0.48 9.33 19.33
CA CYS A 318 -1.24 10.00 20.39
C CYS A 318 -0.46 10.09 21.72
N ARG A 319 -0.46 11.27 22.37
CA ARG A 319 0.14 11.47 23.70
C ARG A 319 -0.74 10.96 24.85
N VAL A 320 -2.07 10.96 24.67
CA VAL A 320 -3.01 10.58 25.72
C VAL A 320 -2.95 9.06 25.91
N HIS A 321 -2.46 8.62 27.07
CA HIS A 321 -2.20 7.22 27.37
C HIS A 321 -3.47 6.36 27.22
N GLU A 322 -4.60 6.84 27.73
CA GLU A 322 -5.87 6.10 27.68
C GLU A 322 -6.36 5.86 26.24
N ILE A 323 -6.15 6.83 25.34
CA ILE A 323 -6.52 6.71 23.93
C ILE A 323 -5.57 5.75 23.22
N ARG A 324 -4.27 5.85 23.50
CA ARG A 324 -3.26 4.95 22.95
C ARG A 324 -3.52 3.50 23.35
N GLN A 325 -3.81 3.25 24.62
CA GLN A 325 -4.16 1.90 25.10
C GLN A 325 -5.44 1.39 24.44
N GLY A 326 -6.48 2.20 24.36
CA GLY A 326 -7.71 1.80 23.65
C GLY A 326 -7.48 1.48 22.18
N ALA A 327 -6.58 2.18 21.48
CA ALA A 327 -6.22 1.87 20.10
C ALA A 327 -5.39 0.57 19.99
N LEU A 328 -4.52 0.29 20.97
CA LEU A 328 -3.79 -0.99 21.05
C LEU A 328 -4.75 -2.16 21.26
N GLU A 329 -5.67 -2.06 22.21
CA GLU A 329 -6.73 -3.06 22.44
C GLU A 329 -7.55 -3.29 21.18
N ALA A 330 -7.94 -2.20 20.49
CA ALA A 330 -8.67 -2.31 19.24
C ALA A 330 -7.86 -3.03 18.14
N LEU A 331 -6.54 -2.80 18.02
CA LEU A 331 -5.67 -3.53 17.09
C LEU A 331 -5.54 -5.01 17.47
N GLU A 332 -5.43 -5.31 18.76
CA GLU A 332 -5.35 -6.67 19.30
C GLU A 332 -6.61 -7.46 18.94
N ASP A 333 -7.79 -6.87 19.10
CA ASP A 333 -9.09 -7.53 18.88
C ASP A 333 -9.54 -7.53 17.41
N LEU A 334 -8.93 -6.71 16.54
CA LEU A 334 -9.39 -6.48 15.18
C LEU A 334 -9.40 -7.75 14.31
N ASN A 335 -8.42 -8.64 14.48
CA ASN A 335 -8.28 -9.92 13.77
C ASN A 335 -8.49 -9.85 12.25
N VAL A 336 -7.81 -8.91 11.58
CA VAL A 336 -7.85 -8.78 10.11
C VAL A 336 -6.46 -8.80 9.47
N VAL A 337 -6.43 -9.22 8.20
CA VAL A 337 -5.34 -9.01 7.25
C VAL A 337 -5.78 -7.94 6.25
N GLU A 338 -5.02 -6.86 6.16
CA GLU A 338 -5.19 -5.79 5.17
C GLU A 338 -3.94 -5.78 4.30
N GLY A 339 -4.09 -5.99 2.99
CA GLY A 339 -2.94 -6.02 2.08
C GLY A 339 -1.83 -6.97 2.54
N HIS A 340 -0.68 -6.38 2.91
CA HIS A 340 0.54 -7.10 3.32
C HIS A 340 0.81 -7.04 4.82
N TRP A 341 -0.17 -6.60 5.61
CA TRP A 341 -0.04 -6.42 7.05
C TRP A 341 -1.24 -7.05 7.78
N ASN A 342 -1.06 -7.47 9.03
CA ASN A 342 -2.16 -7.92 9.88
C ASN A 342 -2.22 -7.19 11.23
N SER A 343 -3.40 -7.21 11.84
CA SER A 343 -3.66 -6.45 13.05
C SER A 343 -2.77 -6.84 14.23
N CYS A 344 -2.34 -8.11 14.34
CA CYS A 344 -1.42 -8.54 15.39
C CYS A 344 0.00 -8.00 15.23
N VAL A 345 0.51 -7.93 14.00
CA VAL A 345 1.78 -7.26 13.73
C VAL A 345 1.66 -5.76 13.99
N ALA A 346 0.51 -5.15 13.70
CA ALA A 346 0.24 -3.74 14.02
C ALA A 346 0.34 -3.49 15.52
N TYR A 347 -0.36 -4.32 16.28
CA TYR A 347 -0.35 -4.31 17.73
C TYR A 347 1.07 -4.47 18.28
N ALA A 348 1.80 -5.50 17.85
CA ALA A 348 3.14 -5.82 18.34
C ALA A 348 4.12 -4.65 18.12
N ILE A 349 4.10 -4.04 16.93
CA ILE A 349 4.94 -2.88 16.59
C ILE A 349 4.52 -1.66 17.41
N ALA A 350 3.22 -1.34 17.44
CA ALA A 350 2.71 -0.15 18.12
C ALA A 350 2.93 -0.21 19.64
N LYS A 351 2.75 -1.38 20.26
CA LYS A 351 3.01 -1.62 21.68
C LYS A 351 4.50 -1.42 22.01
N THR A 352 5.38 -2.06 21.24
CA THR A 352 6.83 -1.91 21.42
C THR A 352 7.26 -0.45 21.24
N ALA A 353 6.70 0.26 20.25
CA ALA A 353 6.94 1.68 20.04
C ALA A 353 6.50 2.54 21.24
N GLY A 354 5.32 2.27 21.80
CA GLY A 354 4.79 2.96 22.98
C GLY A 354 5.68 2.80 24.22
N GLU A 355 6.13 1.58 24.50
CA GLU A 355 7.01 1.28 25.64
C GLU A 355 8.37 1.99 25.52
N ILE A 356 8.91 2.09 24.31
CA ILE A 356 10.16 2.84 24.06
C ILE A 356 9.93 4.34 24.26
N ASP A 357 8.84 4.90 23.71
CA ASP A 357 8.52 6.34 23.87
C ASP A 357 8.33 6.69 25.35
N GLU A 358 7.64 5.85 26.12
CA GLU A 358 7.45 6.03 27.58
C GLU A 358 8.80 6.01 28.33
N LYS A 359 9.63 4.97 28.12
CA LYS A 359 10.93 4.83 28.78
C LYS A 359 11.91 5.98 28.48
N ILE A 360 11.90 6.49 27.24
CA ILE A 360 12.75 7.62 26.85
C ILE A 360 12.30 8.91 27.57
N ASN A 361 11.00 9.13 27.72
CA ASN A 361 10.47 10.32 28.38
C ASN A 361 10.60 10.23 29.91
N GLU A 362 10.54 9.05 30.52
CA GLU A 362 10.87 8.84 31.95
C GLU A 362 12.32 9.23 32.28
N THR A 363 13.26 8.90 31.39
CA THR A 363 14.69 9.18 31.58
C THR A 363 15.07 10.63 31.23
N ASN A 364 14.20 11.38 30.55
CA ASN A 364 14.47 12.75 30.09
C ASN A 364 13.28 13.70 30.36
N PRO A 365 12.87 13.92 31.62
CA PRO A 365 11.66 14.67 31.95
C PRO A 365 11.68 16.14 31.50
N SER A 366 12.86 16.70 31.24
CA SER A 366 13.03 18.09 30.78
C SER A 366 12.89 18.28 29.27
N LYS A 367 12.85 17.19 28.48
CA LYS A 367 12.76 17.25 27.02
C LYS A 367 11.70 16.28 26.51
N THR A 368 10.75 16.80 25.74
CA THR A 368 9.77 15.97 25.05
C THR A 368 10.43 15.30 23.84
N ILE A 369 10.77 14.02 23.96
CA ILE A 369 11.37 13.22 22.89
C ILE A 369 10.27 12.40 22.21
N ARG A 370 10.42 12.18 20.91
CA ARG A 370 9.60 11.24 20.12
C ARG A 370 10.47 10.19 19.48
N ILE A 371 9.93 9.01 19.24
CA ILE A 371 10.51 8.08 18.27
C ILE A 371 9.81 8.22 16.91
N LYS A 372 10.59 8.13 15.85
CA LYS A 372 10.10 7.98 14.48
C LYS A 372 10.46 6.59 14.00
N LEU A 373 9.45 5.80 13.70
CA LEU A 373 9.65 4.45 13.20
C LEU A 373 10.14 4.50 11.76
N ASP A 374 11.18 3.74 11.46
CA ASP A 374 11.79 3.69 10.12
C ASP A 374 11.47 2.38 9.42
N ARG A 375 11.76 1.26 10.08
CA ARG A 375 11.48 -0.05 9.52
C ARG A 375 11.30 -1.12 10.56
N VAL A 376 10.70 -2.21 10.12
CA VAL A 376 10.71 -3.47 10.87
C VAL A 376 11.21 -4.55 9.94
N ASP A 377 12.36 -5.12 10.29
CA ASP A 377 12.95 -6.25 9.58
C ASP A 377 12.48 -7.53 10.22
N ARG A 378 12.23 -8.54 9.40
CA ARG A 378 11.78 -9.85 9.87
C ARG A 378 12.77 -10.93 9.44
N LEU A 379 13.22 -11.69 10.42
CA LEU A 379 14.11 -12.83 10.22
C LEU A 379 13.31 -14.11 9.92
N LYS A 380 13.99 -15.12 9.36
CA LYS A 380 13.37 -16.40 8.95
C LYS A 380 12.77 -17.19 10.12
N ASP A 381 13.30 -16.99 11.32
CA ASP A 381 12.85 -17.59 12.57
C ASP A 381 11.57 -16.92 13.14
N GLY A 382 11.07 -15.85 12.48
CA GLY A 382 9.91 -15.09 12.93
C GLY A 382 10.26 -13.88 13.78
N THR A 383 11.52 -13.72 14.20
CA THR A 383 11.98 -12.57 14.97
C THR A 383 11.78 -11.28 14.17
N MET A 384 11.21 -10.27 14.82
CA MET A 384 11.02 -8.93 14.25
C MET A 384 11.92 -7.92 14.96
N THR A 385 12.65 -7.12 14.20
CA THR A 385 13.53 -6.06 14.69
C THR A 385 13.05 -4.72 14.15
N MET A 386 12.65 -3.83 15.04
CA MET A 386 12.22 -2.48 14.73
C MET A 386 13.38 -1.49 14.79
N THR A 387 13.62 -0.75 13.71
CA THR A 387 14.54 0.38 13.65
C THR A 387 13.77 1.69 13.75
N PHE A 388 14.27 2.62 14.56
CA PHE A 388 13.66 3.93 14.80
C PHE A 388 14.72 5.01 15.09
N TYR A 389 14.30 6.27 14.98
CA TYR A 389 15.13 7.44 15.29
C TYR A 389 14.50 8.24 16.43
N LYS A 390 15.33 8.82 17.30
CA LYS A 390 14.88 9.81 18.29
C LYS A 390 14.74 11.17 17.62
N ALA A 391 13.60 11.82 17.79
CA ALA A 391 13.33 13.16 17.29
C ALA A 391 13.15 14.16 18.44
N TYR A 392 13.90 15.26 18.36
CA TYR A 392 13.87 16.41 19.26
C TYR A 392 13.16 17.56 18.54
N GLY A 393 11.85 17.68 18.74
CA GLY A 393 11.03 18.60 17.93
C GLY A 393 11.10 18.26 16.44
N HIS A 394 11.72 19.12 15.63
CA HIS A 394 11.87 18.93 14.18
C HIS A 394 13.18 18.29 13.76
N VAL A 395 14.13 18.13 14.69
CA VAL A 395 15.45 17.55 14.40
C VAL A 395 15.41 16.07 14.76
N SER A 396 15.61 15.21 13.76
CA SER A 396 15.84 13.79 14.00
C SER A 396 17.30 13.59 14.35
N SER A 397 17.59 12.70 15.29
CA SER A 397 18.92 12.10 15.43
C SER A 397 19.27 11.38 14.14
N ASP A 398 20.53 11.49 13.70
CA ASP A 398 21.07 10.71 12.59
C ASP A 398 21.39 9.27 13.01
N GLU A 399 21.46 9.00 14.32
CA GLU A 399 21.73 7.68 14.87
C GLU A 399 20.45 6.86 14.95
N ALA A 400 20.41 5.78 14.17
CA ALA A 400 19.32 4.80 14.17
C ALA A 400 19.49 3.82 15.34
N GLU A 401 18.43 3.60 16.11
CA GLU A 401 18.38 2.58 17.15
C GLU A 401 17.51 1.41 16.71
N SER A 402 17.78 0.21 17.23
CA SER A 402 17.01 -0.99 16.92
C SER A 402 16.57 -1.74 18.16
N LYS A 403 15.35 -2.28 18.14
CA LYS A 403 14.74 -3.04 19.22
C LYS A 403 14.07 -4.30 18.67
N ILE A 404 14.36 -5.45 19.28
CA ILE A 404 13.65 -6.70 19.00
C ILE A 404 12.23 -6.59 19.58
N ILE A 405 11.24 -6.91 18.76
CA ILE A 405 9.84 -7.03 19.15
C ILE A 405 9.63 -8.41 19.76
N THR A 406 9.23 -8.42 21.03
CA THR A 406 9.00 -9.66 21.81
C THR A 406 7.54 -10.07 21.85
N GLU A 407 6.65 -9.18 21.43
CA GLU A 407 5.21 -9.45 21.40
C GLU A 407 4.89 -10.57 20.41
N PRO A 408 3.98 -11.49 20.78
CA PRO A 408 3.51 -12.49 19.84
C PRO A 408 2.84 -11.78 18.68
N ALA A 409 3.35 -12.04 17.48
CA ALA A 409 2.71 -11.58 16.27
C ALA A 409 2.40 -12.76 15.36
N CYS A 410 1.40 -12.58 14.53
CA CYS A 410 0.95 -13.58 13.60
C CYS A 410 1.84 -13.66 12.37
N HIS A 411 3.07 -14.13 12.58
CA HIS A 411 4.13 -14.11 11.58
C HIS A 411 3.88 -15.12 10.44
N HIS A 412 3.03 -16.13 10.64
CA HIS A 412 2.83 -17.22 9.68
C HIS A 412 2.04 -16.81 8.41
N GLU A 413 1.46 -15.61 8.36
CA GLU A 413 0.73 -15.12 7.20
C GLU A 413 1.67 -14.85 6.00
N VAL A 414 1.39 -15.48 4.86
CA VAL A 414 2.25 -15.46 3.66
C VAL A 414 2.33 -14.09 3.01
N ASN A 415 1.28 -13.28 3.18
CA ASN A 415 1.26 -11.91 2.68
C ASN A 415 2.14 -10.96 3.49
N MET A 416 2.79 -11.42 4.58
CA MET A 416 3.67 -10.60 5.44
C MET A 416 5.17 -10.77 5.16
N GLN A 417 5.56 -11.22 3.97
CA GLN A 417 6.97 -11.43 3.59
C GLN A 417 7.68 -10.17 3.07
N TRP A 418 7.10 -8.99 3.27
CA TRP A 418 7.54 -7.74 2.66
C TRP A 418 8.35 -6.88 3.63
N PRO A 419 9.19 -5.95 3.14
CA PRO A 419 9.82 -4.96 4.00
C PRO A 419 8.73 -4.13 4.69
N VAL A 420 8.53 -4.39 5.98
CA VAL A 420 7.55 -3.70 6.82
C VAL A 420 7.92 -2.21 6.98
N VAL A 421 9.14 -1.84 6.56
CA VAL A 421 9.67 -0.49 6.26
C VAL A 421 8.58 0.49 5.83
N ARG A 422 8.04 0.31 4.61
CA ARG A 422 7.16 1.32 4.02
C ARG A 422 5.80 1.37 4.70
N VAL A 423 5.30 0.23 5.15
CA VAL A 423 3.99 0.18 5.79
C VAL A 423 4.06 0.84 7.17
N VAL A 424 5.16 0.69 7.91
CA VAL A 424 5.41 1.41 9.17
C VAL A 424 5.50 2.91 8.92
N GLN A 425 6.30 3.32 7.94
CA GLN A 425 6.49 4.74 7.60
C GLN A 425 5.20 5.41 7.08
N LEU A 426 4.28 4.62 6.54
CA LEU A 426 2.96 5.06 6.07
C LEU A 426 1.85 4.81 7.11
N HIS A 427 2.21 4.61 8.38
CA HIS A 427 1.28 4.38 9.49
C HIS A 427 0.33 3.19 9.29
N GLY A 428 0.70 2.17 8.51
CA GLY A 428 -0.16 1.04 8.18
C GLY A 428 -0.92 1.18 6.86
N PHE A 429 -0.85 2.33 6.18
CA PHE A 429 -1.61 2.57 4.96
C PHE A 429 -1.07 1.79 3.76
N GLN A 430 -1.96 1.10 3.05
CA GLN A 430 -1.62 0.26 1.91
C GLN A 430 -2.52 0.52 0.70
N ALA A 431 -2.96 1.78 0.55
CA ALA A 431 -3.96 2.19 -0.43
C ALA A 431 -5.31 1.50 -0.17
N SER A 432 -5.97 1.03 -1.23
CA SER A 432 -7.27 0.39 -1.13
C SER A 432 -7.10 -1.08 -0.75
N VAL A 433 -7.71 -1.49 0.36
CA VAL A 433 -7.63 -2.85 0.88
C VAL A 433 -9.00 -3.52 0.86
N LYS A 434 -8.98 -4.84 0.74
CA LYS A 434 -10.11 -5.73 1.03
C LYS A 434 -9.73 -6.56 2.26
N PRO A 435 -10.17 -6.17 3.46
CA PRO A 435 -9.83 -6.90 4.68
C PRO A 435 -10.26 -8.36 4.59
N ARG A 436 -9.48 -9.25 5.19
CA ARG A 436 -9.80 -10.67 5.33
C ARG A 436 -9.63 -11.08 6.79
N LYS A 437 -10.34 -12.13 7.20
CA LYS A 437 -10.22 -12.68 8.55
C LYS A 437 -8.80 -13.18 8.80
N LEU A 438 -8.21 -12.76 9.90
CA LEU A 438 -6.97 -13.31 10.44
C LEU A 438 -7.30 -14.55 11.28
N HIS A 439 -6.57 -15.65 11.08
CA HIS A 439 -6.88 -16.95 11.71
C HIS A 439 -6.00 -17.29 12.92
N CYS A 440 -5.19 -16.34 13.36
CA CYS A 440 -4.29 -16.46 14.51
C CYS A 440 -4.70 -15.42 15.58
N ASN A 441 -4.09 -15.50 16.76
CA ASN A 441 -4.37 -14.59 17.86
C ASN A 441 -3.10 -13.82 18.26
N CYS A 442 -3.26 -12.54 18.59
CA CYS A 442 -2.17 -11.66 19.04
C CYS A 442 -1.75 -11.98 20.48
N ARG A 443 -2.57 -12.72 21.24
CA ARG A 443 -2.27 -13.16 22.60
C ARG A 443 -1.45 -14.44 22.57
N PRO A 444 -0.45 -14.59 23.46
CA PRO A 444 0.21 -15.87 23.65
C PRO A 444 -0.85 -16.87 24.11
N THR A 445 -1.01 -17.98 23.37
CA THR A 445 -1.76 -19.13 23.87
C THR A 445 -1.11 -19.56 25.17
N LYS A 446 -1.77 -19.33 26.31
CA LYS A 446 -1.35 -19.98 27.57
C LYS A 446 -1.24 -21.47 27.26
N PRO A 447 -0.13 -22.14 27.58
CA PRO A 447 -0.08 -23.59 27.46
C PRO A 447 -1.27 -24.15 28.25
N THR A 448 -2.14 -24.89 27.55
CA THR A 448 -3.18 -25.69 28.19
C THR A 448 -2.47 -26.58 29.20
N ARG A 449 -2.73 -26.33 30.49
CA ARG A 449 -2.20 -27.12 31.61
C ARG A 449 -2.74 -28.54 31.56
#